data_AF-A0A8C7XUH4-F1
#
_entry.id   AF-A0A8C7XUH4-F1
#
_cell.length_a   1.000
_cell.length_b   1.000
_cell.length_c   1.000
_cell.angle_alpha   90.00
_cell.angle_beta   90.00
_cell.angle_gamma   90.00
#
_symmetry.space_group_name_H-M   'P 1'
#
loop_
_entity.id
_entity.type
_entity.pdbx_description
1 polymer ?
#
loop_
_entity_poly.entity_id
_entity_poly.type
_entity_poly.pdbx_seq_one_letter_code
_entity_poly.pdbx_strand_id
1 'polypeptide(L)'
;LGPQLTDCSPQNGRTYVMYHGTTRASAESIWDNGFQRSKDGMLGPGVYLSRDLEKARRYPIDHPDEDRIIIKVKVNVGRVIVISKQNDPLQKTWSSYGYDSAWVPPNCGMVRSGLEENCIWDPCRIHILNLIKPQLLPFQPYPDE
;
A
#
# COMPACT_ATOMS: atom_id res chain seq x y z
N LEU A 1 -22.76 -9.05 -21.40
CA LEU A 1 -21.32 -9.27 -21.14
C LEU A 1 -20.92 -8.27 -20.06
N GLY A 2 -20.91 -8.71 -18.80
CA GLY A 2 -20.52 -7.84 -17.68
C GLY A 2 -19.05 -7.43 -17.80
N PRO A 3 -18.62 -6.37 -17.10
CA PRO A 3 -17.22 -5.96 -17.13
C PRO A 3 -16.37 -7.14 -16.64
N GLN A 4 -15.50 -7.62 -17.51
CA GLN A 4 -14.48 -8.58 -17.14
C GLN A 4 -13.62 -7.91 -16.06
N LEU A 5 -13.58 -8.50 -14.87
CA LEU A 5 -12.62 -8.14 -13.82
C LEU A 5 -11.24 -8.33 -14.44
N THR A 6 -10.66 -7.24 -14.95
CA THR A 6 -9.27 -7.20 -15.36
C THR A 6 -8.45 -7.70 -14.18
N ASP A 7 -7.63 -8.73 -14.39
CA ASP A 7 -6.73 -9.27 -13.38
C ASP A 7 -5.99 -8.12 -12.71
N CYS A 8 -6.43 -7.75 -11.50
CA CYS A 8 -5.90 -6.61 -10.78
C CYS A 8 -4.49 -6.90 -10.25
N SER A 9 -3.91 -8.08 -10.47
CA SER A 9 -2.58 -8.39 -9.96
C SER A 9 -1.50 -7.42 -10.47
N PRO A 10 -0.59 -6.96 -9.60
CA PRO A 10 0.56 -6.17 -10.04
C PRO A 10 1.47 -7.04 -10.91
N GLN A 11 1.85 -6.50 -12.06
CA GLN A 11 2.73 -7.15 -13.02
C GLN A 11 4.18 -6.80 -12.70
N ASN A 12 5.08 -7.77 -12.84
CA ASN A 12 6.50 -7.59 -12.62
C ASN A 12 7.08 -6.42 -13.44
N GLY A 13 7.96 -5.63 -12.81
CA GLY A 13 8.67 -4.51 -13.41
C GLY A 13 7.80 -3.30 -13.75
N ARG A 14 6.49 -3.35 -13.48
CA ARG A 14 5.61 -2.21 -13.74
C ARG A 14 5.74 -1.15 -12.64
N THR A 15 5.25 0.04 -12.98
CA THR A 15 5.17 1.15 -12.06
C THR A 15 3.72 1.53 -11.84
N TYR A 16 3.33 1.72 -10.58
CA TYR A 16 1.97 2.04 -10.17
C TYR A 16 1.92 3.33 -9.35
N VAL A 17 0.77 4.00 -9.39
CA VAL A 17 0.42 4.99 -8.38
C VAL A 17 -0.13 4.26 -7.17
N MET A 18 0.38 4.59 -6.00
CA MET A 18 -0.06 4.04 -4.72
C MET A 18 -0.19 5.16 -3.67
N TYR A 19 -0.73 4.79 -2.51
CA TYR A 19 -1.07 5.71 -1.44
C TYR A 19 -0.63 5.16 -0.09
N HIS A 20 -0.18 6.07 0.78
CA HIS A 20 0.13 5.80 2.19
C HIS A 20 -0.61 6.82 3.07
N GLY A 21 -1.53 6.35 3.90
CA GLY A 21 -2.21 7.19 4.89
C GLY A 21 -1.40 7.28 6.18
N THR A 22 -1.13 8.48 6.67
CA THR A 22 -0.33 8.72 7.87
C THR A 22 -0.69 10.06 8.52
N THR A 23 -0.03 10.42 9.62
CA THR A 23 -0.23 11.73 10.27
C THR A 23 0.53 12.85 9.56
N ARG A 24 0.14 14.12 9.75
CA ARG A 24 0.85 15.27 9.16
C ARG A 24 2.34 15.27 9.49
N ALA A 25 2.69 15.13 10.76
CA ALA A 25 4.08 15.11 11.20
C ALA A 25 4.88 13.97 10.55
N SER A 26 4.27 12.80 10.37
CA SER A 26 4.91 11.66 9.70
C SER A 26 5.07 11.92 8.20
N ALA A 27 4.07 12.53 7.56
CA ALA A 27 4.13 12.89 6.15
C ALA A 27 5.22 13.93 5.85
N GLU A 28 5.38 14.94 6.71
CA GLU A 28 6.46 15.92 6.64
C GLU A 28 7.83 15.26 6.80
N SER A 29 7.99 14.39 7.81
CA SER A 29 9.23 13.63 7.99
C SER A 29 9.57 12.74 6.79
N ILE A 30 8.59 12.06 6.19
CA ILE A 30 8.76 11.23 5.00
C ILE A 30 9.05 12.09 3.76
N TRP A 31 8.48 13.28 3.67
CA TRP A 31 8.77 14.22 2.58
C TRP A 31 10.24 14.65 2.60
N ASP A 32 10.76 15.00 3.77
CA ASP A 32 12.12 15.52 3.93
C ASP A 32 13.19 14.40 3.87
N ASN A 33 12.89 13.23 4.44
CA ASN A 33 13.87 12.16 4.66
C ASN A 33 13.64 10.92 3.79
N GLY A 34 12.56 10.89 3.02
CA GLY A 34 12.10 9.70 2.31
C GLY A 34 11.44 8.67 3.23
N PHE A 35 10.88 7.62 2.61
CA PHE A 35 10.32 6.51 3.36
C PHE A 35 11.42 5.69 4.06
N GLN A 36 11.10 5.22 5.25
CA GLN A 36 11.90 4.21 5.95
C GLN A 36 11.10 2.91 6.07
N ARG A 37 11.80 1.79 6.01
CA ARG A 37 11.18 0.47 6.18
C ARG A 37 10.75 0.29 7.62
N SER A 38 9.57 -0.29 7.82
CA SER A 38 9.23 -0.85 9.13
C SER A 38 10.16 -2.01 9.45
N LYS A 39 10.32 -2.33 10.74
CA LYS A 39 11.09 -3.50 11.21
C LYS A 39 10.34 -4.82 11.03
N ASP A 40 9.01 -4.77 10.98
CA ASP A 40 8.13 -5.93 10.80
C ASP A 40 6.75 -5.45 10.29
N GLY A 41 5.88 -6.40 9.98
CA GLY A 41 4.47 -6.22 9.63
C GLY A 41 3.88 -7.56 9.18
N MET A 42 2.67 -7.54 8.62
CA MET A 42 2.03 -8.77 8.12
C MET A 42 2.87 -9.46 7.04
N LEU A 43 3.55 -8.69 6.20
CA LEU A 43 4.43 -9.16 5.13
C LEU A 43 5.92 -8.99 5.48
N GLY A 44 6.25 -8.84 6.77
CA GLY A 44 7.63 -8.58 7.22
C GLY A 44 8.07 -7.12 7.01
N PRO A 45 9.39 -6.84 7.07
CA PRO A 45 9.94 -5.50 6.95
C PRO A 45 9.70 -4.89 5.56
N GLY A 46 9.30 -3.62 5.52
CA GLY A 46 9.14 -2.89 4.26
C GLY A 46 8.30 -1.62 4.41
N VAL A 47 7.93 -1.03 3.27
CA VAL A 47 7.02 0.12 3.21
C VAL A 47 5.66 -0.34 2.70
N TYR A 48 4.62 -0.10 3.50
CA TYR A 48 3.26 -0.56 3.23
C TYR A 48 2.45 0.49 2.47
N LEU A 49 1.91 0.08 1.33
CA LEU A 49 1.20 0.93 0.38
C LEU A 49 -0.07 0.24 -0.12
N SER A 50 -1.02 1.03 -0.61
CA SER A 50 -2.22 0.53 -1.28
C SER A 50 -2.44 1.23 -2.62
N ARG A 51 -2.99 0.54 -3.62
CA ARG A 51 -3.52 1.18 -4.82
C ARG A 51 -4.90 1.80 -4.58
N ASP A 52 -5.51 1.50 -3.44
CA ASP A 52 -6.80 2.02 -3.01
C ASP A 52 -6.63 3.32 -2.20
N LEU A 53 -7.05 4.43 -2.78
CA LEU A 53 -7.02 5.75 -2.15
C LEU A 53 -7.95 5.83 -0.92
N GLU A 54 -9.12 5.21 -1.00
CA GLU A 54 -10.13 5.21 0.06
C GLU A 54 -9.68 4.36 1.25
N LYS A 55 -8.89 3.30 1.01
CA LYS A 55 -8.14 2.63 2.07
C LYS A 55 -7.19 3.59 2.76
N ALA A 56 -6.32 4.27 2.03
CA ALA A 56 -5.32 5.18 2.60
C ALA A 56 -5.97 6.36 3.38
N ARG A 57 -7.13 6.85 2.92
CA ARG A 57 -7.87 7.95 3.56
C ARG A 57 -8.27 7.68 5.02
N ARG A 58 -8.42 6.41 5.39
CA ARG A 58 -8.84 5.97 6.74
C ARG A 58 -7.69 5.82 7.73
N TYR A 59 -6.43 5.91 7.29
CA TYR A 59 -5.28 5.71 8.15
C TYR A 59 -4.66 7.05 8.62
N PRO A 60 -4.16 7.12 9.86
CA PRO A 60 -4.26 6.09 10.89
C PRO A 60 -5.70 5.92 11.42
N ILE A 61 -6.06 4.67 11.74
CA ILE A 61 -7.36 4.32 12.33
C ILE A 61 -7.43 4.97 13.73
N ASP A 62 -8.61 5.47 14.09
CA ASP A 62 -8.87 6.14 15.38
C ASP A 62 -8.06 7.42 15.64
N HIS A 63 -7.59 8.08 14.57
CA HIS A 63 -6.89 9.36 14.62
C HIS A 63 -7.79 10.51 14.13
N PRO A 64 -7.66 11.76 14.65
CA PRO A 64 -8.43 12.90 14.16
C PRO A 64 -8.30 13.09 12.64
N ASP A 65 -9.43 13.22 11.95
CA ASP A 65 -9.47 13.33 10.49
C ASP A 65 -8.59 14.48 10.00
N GLU A 66 -8.64 15.63 10.66
CA GLU A 66 -7.88 16.85 10.34
C GLU A 66 -6.36 16.69 10.33
N ASP A 67 -5.82 15.68 11.02
CA ASP A 67 -4.39 15.40 11.05
C ASP A 67 -3.96 14.27 10.10
N ARG A 68 -4.90 13.63 9.41
CA ARG A 68 -4.58 12.62 8.39
C ARG A 68 -4.05 13.29 7.12
N ILE A 69 -2.99 12.70 6.57
CA ILE A 69 -2.41 13.05 5.27
C ILE A 69 -2.23 11.76 4.46
N ILE A 70 -2.53 11.84 3.16
CA ILE A 70 -2.25 10.78 2.20
C ILE A 70 -1.02 11.18 1.39
N ILE A 71 0.01 10.35 1.41
CA ILE A 71 1.16 10.48 0.54
C ILE A 71 0.86 9.71 -0.75
N LYS A 72 0.74 10.44 -1.87
CA LYS A 72 0.61 9.85 -3.20
C LYS A 72 2.00 9.58 -3.75
N VAL A 73 2.25 8.35 -4.19
CA VAL A 73 3.56 7.91 -4.65
C VAL A 73 3.49 7.22 -6.02
N LYS A 74 4.61 7.19 -6.72
CA LYS A 74 4.86 6.36 -7.90
C LYS A 74 5.89 5.29 -7.52
N VAL A 75 5.58 4.02 -7.74
CA VAL A 75 6.40 2.90 -7.25
C VAL A 75 6.68 1.90 -8.35
N ASN A 76 7.96 1.59 -8.59
CA ASN A 76 8.36 0.45 -9.41
C ASN A 76 8.37 -0.82 -8.55
N VAL A 77 7.42 -1.72 -8.80
CA VAL A 77 7.21 -2.90 -7.95
C VAL A 77 8.25 -4.01 -8.16
N GLY A 78 9.10 -3.91 -9.20
CA GLY A 78 10.13 -4.90 -9.48
C GLY A 78 9.55 -6.32 -9.61
N ARG A 79 10.23 -7.31 -9.05
CA ARG A 79 9.71 -8.68 -8.99
C ARG A 79 8.72 -8.84 -7.83
N VAL A 80 7.48 -9.19 -8.15
CA VAL A 80 6.39 -9.31 -7.17
C VAL A 80 6.15 -10.76 -6.79
N ILE A 81 5.94 -11.01 -5.50
CA ILE A 81 5.37 -12.27 -4.99
C ILE A 81 3.94 -12.05 -4.52
N VAL A 82 3.08 -13.02 -4.79
CA VAL A 82 1.72 -13.07 -4.24
C VAL A 82 1.74 -13.84 -2.92
N ILE A 83 1.24 -13.21 -1.85
CA ILE A 83 1.05 -13.86 -0.54
C ILE A 83 -0.45 -13.84 -0.24
N SER A 84 -1.13 -14.97 -0.45
CA SER A 84 -2.60 -15.05 -0.38
C SER A 84 -3.13 -15.83 0.82
N LYS A 85 -2.25 -16.25 1.75
CA LYS A 85 -2.65 -17.01 2.95
C LYS A 85 -1.75 -16.68 4.13
N GLN A 86 -2.33 -16.72 5.33
CA GLN A 86 -1.59 -16.54 6.56
C GLN A 86 -0.64 -17.72 6.77
N ASN A 87 0.52 -17.43 7.37
CA ASN A 87 1.61 -18.36 7.60
C ASN A 87 2.19 -18.96 6.30
N ASP A 88 2.14 -18.21 5.19
CA ASP A 88 2.91 -18.60 4.01
C ASP A 88 4.42 -18.64 4.36
N PRO A 89 5.18 -19.67 3.96
CA PRO A 89 6.61 -19.76 4.26
C PRO A 89 7.42 -18.54 3.82
N LEU A 90 6.96 -17.83 2.78
CA LEU A 90 7.61 -16.63 2.26
C LEU A 90 6.99 -15.32 2.75
N GLN A 91 5.92 -15.37 3.55
CA GLN A 91 5.12 -14.20 3.97
C GLN A 91 5.98 -13.06 4.50
N LYS A 92 7.01 -13.35 5.30
CA LYS A 92 7.90 -12.35 5.90
C LYS A 92 9.34 -12.37 5.36
N THR A 93 9.67 -13.31 4.48
CA THR A 93 11.06 -13.61 4.07
C THR A 93 11.28 -13.46 2.56
N TRP A 94 10.23 -13.15 1.79
CA TRP A 94 10.26 -13.02 0.33
C TRP A 94 11.40 -12.16 -0.22
N SER A 95 11.82 -11.11 0.48
CA SER A 95 12.91 -10.24 0.02
C SER A 95 14.25 -10.97 -0.07
N SER A 96 14.53 -11.89 0.85
CA SER A 96 15.72 -12.76 0.81
C SER A 96 15.73 -13.73 -0.39
N TYR A 97 14.59 -13.92 -1.04
CA TYR A 97 14.44 -14.74 -2.25
C TYR A 97 14.46 -13.89 -3.55
N GLY A 98 14.86 -12.62 -3.44
CA GLY A 98 15.03 -11.72 -4.58
C GLY A 98 13.72 -11.16 -5.12
N TYR A 99 12.68 -11.08 -4.30
CA TYR A 99 11.46 -10.32 -4.60
C TYR A 99 11.61 -8.89 -4.09
N ASP A 100 11.12 -7.93 -4.87
CA ASP A 100 11.16 -6.50 -4.55
C ASP A 100 9.90 -6.02 -3.85
N SER A 101 8.77 -6.70 -4.11
CA SER A 101 7.48 -6.42 -3.48
C SER A 101 6.75 -7.71 -3.12
N ALA A 102 6.04 -7.71 -2.00
CA ALA A 102 4.98 -8.67 -1.72
C ALA A 102 3.61 -8.00 -1.91
N TRP A 103 2.67 -8.75 -2.49
CA TRP A 103 1.30 -8.30 -2.72
C TRP A 103 0.29 -9.29 -2.17
N VAL A 104 -0.71 -8.75 -1.47
CA VAL A 104 -1.86 -9.48 -0.96
C VAL A 104 -3.05 -9.19 -1.88
N PRO A 105 -3.63 -10.23 -2.52
CA PRO A 105 -4.84 -10.06 -3.31
C PRO A 105 -6.04 -9.60 -2.48
N PRO A 106 -7.00 -8.88 -3.06
CA PRO A 106 -8.27 -8.64 -2.39
C PRO A 106 -8.99 -9.96 -2.10
N ASN A 107 -9.77 -9.99 -1.02
CA ASN A 107 -10.68 -11.08 -0.64
C ASN A 107 -10.02 -12.47 -0.47
N CYS A 108 -8.71 -12.52 -0.18
CA CYS A 108 -7.99 -13.79 0.07
C CYS A 108 -7.93 -14.21 1.55
N GLY A 109 -8.59 -13.47 2.46
CA GLY A 109 -8.62 -13.79 3.89
C GLY A 109 -7.36 -13.40 4.68
N MET A 110 -6.39 -12.73 4.06
CA MET A 110 -5.18 -12.23 4.73
C MET A 110 -5.46 -11.06 5.69
N VAL A 111 -6.31 -10.13 5.30
CA VAL A 111 -6.67 -8.94 6.08
C VAL A 111 -8.17 -8.88 6.31
N ARG A 112 -8.60 -8.41 7.49
CA ARG A 112 -10.02 -8.33 7.87
C ARG A 112 -10.86 -7.49 6.90
N SER A 113 -10.28 -6.46 6.30
CA SER A 113 -10.97 -5.58 5.37
C SER A 113 -11.19 -6.18 3.98
N GLY A 114 -10.59 -7.33 3.66
CA GLY A 114 -10.60 -7.89 2.30
C GLY A 114 -9.85 -7.05 1.26
N LEU A 115 -9.27 -5.91 1.62
CA LEU A 115 -8.59 -5.02 0.67
C LEU A 115 -7.14 -5.43 0.44
N GLU A 116 -6.64 -5.19 -0.77
CA GLU A 116 -5.25 -5.48 -1.12
C GLU A 116 -4.22 -4.73 -0.26
N GLU A 117 -3.00 -5.26 -0.22
CA GLU A 117 -1.87 -4.64 0.45
C GLU A 117 -0.57 -4.91 -0.31
N ASN A 118 0.29 -3.90 -0.40
CA ASN A 118 1.60 -3.99 -1.03
C ASN A 118 2.65 -3.69 0.04
N CYS A 119 3.72 -4.48 0.08
CA CYS A 119 4.90 -4.22 0.91
C CYS A 119 6.13 -4.15 0.02
N ILE A 120 6.78 -3.00 -0.01
CA ILE A 120 7.95 -2.71 -0.87
C ILE A 120 9.22 -2.84 -0.04
N TRP A 121 10.19 -3.62 -0.53
CA TRP A 121 11.41 -3.92 0.22
C TRP A 121 12.39 -2.77 0.27
N ASP A 122 12.53 -2.00 -0.82
CA ASP A 122 13.50 -0.91 -0.92
C ASP A 122 12.77 0.43 -1.13
N PRO A 123 12.85 1.36 -0.16
CA PRO A 123 12.27 2.70 -0.29
C PRO A 123 12.76 3.48 -1.51
N CYS A 124 13.94 3.19 -2.06
CA CYS A 124 14.46 3.87 -3.26
C CYS A 124 13.58 3.64 -4.50
N ARG A 125 12.69 2.63 -4.46
CA ARG A 125 11.71 2.34 -5.52
C ARG A 125 10.47 3.24 -5.46
N ILE A 126 10.33 4.05 -4.40
CA ILE A 126 9.15 4.85 -4.10
C ILE A 126 9.49 6.33 -4.35
N HIS A 127 8.79 6.94 -5.28
CA HIS A 127 8.89 8.37 -5.56
C HIS A 127 7.66 9.10 -5.06
N ILE A 128 7.85 10.06 -4.15
CA ILE A 128 6.77 10.88 -3.62
C ILE A 128 6.31 11.87 -4.69
N LEU A 129 5.01 11.91 -4.97
CA LEU A 129 4.41 12.81 -5.94
C LEU A 129 3.73 14.00 -5.27
N ASN A 130 2.94 13.76 -4.23
CA ASN A 130 2.17 14.80 -3.56
C ASN A 130 1.72 14.39 -2.15
N LEU A 131 1.45 15.39 -1.31
CA LEU A 131 0.72 15.25 -0.05
C LEU A 131 -0.72 15.72 -0.24
N ILE A 132 -1.68 14.88 0.12
CA ILE A 132 -3.11 15.13 -0.06
C ILE A 132 -3.76 15.20 1.31
N LYS A 133 -4.54 16.27 1.53
CA LYS A 133 -5.46 16.36 2.66
C LYS A 133 -6.75 15.62 2.30
N PRO A 134 -7.13 14.56 3.03
CA PRO A 134 -8.37 13.81 2.80
C PRO A 134 -9.62 14.66 2.63
N GLN A 135 -9.73 15.76 3.38
CA GLN A 135 -10.90 16.65 3.39
C GLN A 135 -11.10 17.40 2.08
N LEU A 136 -10.07 17.46 1.23
CA LEU A 136 -10.12 18.12 -0.08
C LEU A 136 -10.49 17.15 -1.21
N LEU A 137 -10.61 15.85 -0.91
CA LEU A 137 -11.03 14.85 -1.89
C LEU A 137 -12.57 14.82 -1.97
N PRO A 138 -13.14 14.74 -3.18
CA PRO A 138 -14.57 14.44 -3.31
C PRO A 138 -14.85 13.07 -2.69
N PHE A 139 -15.90 12.98 -1.87
CA PHE A 139 -16.32 11.71 -1.31
C PHE A 139 -16.75 10.77 -2.45
N GLN A 140 -16.03 9.67 -2.64
CA GLN A 140 -16.46 8.56 -3.47
C GLN A 140 -16.94 7.44 -2.56
N PRO A 141 -18.25 7.14 -2.49
CA PRO A 141 -18.71 5.93 -1.83
C PRO A 141 -18.16 4.73 -2.61
N TYR A 142 -17.72 3.68 -1.90
CA TYR A 142 -17.63 2.37 -2.54
C TYR A 142 -19.03 2.00 -3.02
N PRO A 143 -19.21 1.44 -4.23
CA PRO A 143 -20.49 0.87 -4.61
C PRO A 143 -20.86 -0.17 -3.54
N ASP A 144 -22.05 -0.01 -2.95
CA ASP A 144 -22.54 -0.79 -1.82
C ASP A 144 -22.28 -2.30 -2.04
N GLU A 145 -21.79 -2.96 -0.98
CA GLU A 145 -21.57 -4.41 -0.91
C GLU A 145 -22.87 -5.22 -1.08
#